data_AF-A0A556ANS6-F1
#
_entry.id   AF-A0A556ANS6-F1
#
_cell.length_a   1.000
_cell.length_b   1.000
_cell.length_c   1.000
_cell.angle_alpha   90.00
_cell.angle_beta   90.00
_cell.angle_gamma   90.00
#
_symmetry.space_group_name_H-M   'P 1'
#
loop_
_entity.id
_entity.type
_entity.pdbx_description
1 polymer ?
#
loop_
_entity_poly.entity_id
_entity_poly.type
_entity_poly.pdbx_seq_one_letter_code
_entity_poly.pdbx_strand_id
1 'polypeptide(L)'
;MACARVEINEVGPRDGLQIEPVFVPTDEKVRLVDALSACGFARIEVTSFTSPKAIPALADAEAVLQRVARAPGTRYTALVPNVRGLERALASGVDEVNLVMSASETHNRANLRMTREQSAGHLLAIIEAARVPCNVSISTAFGCPFEGEVDAFEVQRLVGVFAAAGARGITLCDTTGMAYPTQVAGLCAAVLQAHPGLALTLHTHNTRGMALANVFAAWQVGVRRFDAAAGGLGGCPYAPGASGNVNTEELVHLFDSMRVPCGVDLARLLDCVAMLPALVRRDLALPLLQAGHRLRRHAAPAWTDTHFAA
;
A
#
# COMPACT_ATOMS: atom_id res chain seq x y z
N MET A 1 11.46 0.58 -26.76
CA MET A 1 11.95 0.73 -25.38
C MET A 1 11.41 -0.43 -24.58
N ALA A 2 12.26 -1.21 -23.90
CA ALA A 2 11.75 -2.23 -22.98
C ALA A 2 10.90 -1.52 -21.92
N CYS A 3 9.66 -1.96 -21.72
CA CYS A 3 8.78 -1.35 -20.73
C CYS A 3 9.36 -1.62 -19.34
N ALA A 4 9.77 -0.56 -18.63
CA ALA A 4 10.33 -0.69 -17.29
C ALA A 4 9.32 -1.36 -16.36
N ARG A 5 9.77 -2.41 -15.65
CA ARG A 5 8.95 -3.17 -14.69
C ARG A 5 8.39 -2.25 -13.61
N VAL A 6 7.14 -2.49 -13.20
CA VAL A 6 6.54 -1.90 -11.99
C VAL A 6 6.65 -2.88 -10.82
N GLU A 7 6.82 -2.35 -9.62
CA GLU A 7 6.82 -3.09 -8.36
C GLU A 7 5.53 -2.79 -7.61
N ILE A 8 4.80 -3.84 -7.24
CA ILE A 8 3.61 -3.72 -6.40
C ILE A 8 3.99 -4.16 -4.98
N ASN A 9 3.65 -3.32 -4.02
CA ASN A 9 3.77 -3.59 -2.59
C ASN A 9 2.37 -3.87 -2.03
N GLU A 10 2.17 -5.10 -1.56
CA GLU A 10 0.89 -5.53 -0.98
C GLU A 10 0.84 -5.10 0.49
N VAL A 11 -0.09 -4.19 0.81
CA VAL A 11 -0.25 -3.63 2.16
C VAL A 11 -1.46 -4.17 2.92
N GLY A 12 -2.25 -5.06 2.31
CA GLY A 12 -3.45 -5.65 2.90
C GLY A 12 -3.23 -6.28 4.29
N PRO A 13 -2.18 -7.08 4.53
CA PRO A 13 -1.93 -7.68 5.84
C PRO A 13 -1.68 -6.67 6.97
N ARG A 14 -1.17 -5.46 6.65
CA ARG A 14 -0.98 -4.36 7.61
C ARG A 14 -2.09 -3.34 7.51
N ASP A 15 -2.07 -2.52 6.46
CA ASP A 15 -2.95 -1.37 6.30
C ASP A 15 -4.41 -1.78 6.08
N GLY A 16 -4.61 -2.90 5.39
CA GLY A 16 -5.94 -3.47 5.19
C GLY A 16 -6.56 -3.94 6.50
N LEU A 17 -5.86 -4.81 7.24
CA LEU A 17 -6.38 -5.43 8.47
C LEU A 17 -6.44 -4.48 9.67
N GLN A 18 -5.68 -3.39 9.71
CA GLN A 18 -5.57 -2.54 10.91
C GLN A 18 -6.89 -1.93 11.38
N ILE A 19 -7.82 -1.68 10.46
CA ILE A 19 -9.11 -1.03 10.73
C ILE A 19 -10.29 -2.03 10.76
N GLU A 20 -10.03 -3.30 10.45
CA GLU A 20 -11.09 -4.30 10.43
C GLU A 20 -11.64 -4.51 11.85
N PRO A 21 -12.97 -4.55 12.02
CA PRO A 21 -13.60 -4.60 13.34
C PRO A 21 -13.37 -5.93 14.05
N VAL A 22 -13.00 -6.97 13.30
CA VAL A 22 -12.75 -8.31 13.82
C VAL A 22 -11.25 -8.55 13.93
N PHE A 23 -10.83 -9.13 15.05
CA PHE A 23 -9.47 -9.65 15.16
C PHE A 23 -9.33 -10.88 14.27
N VAL A 24 -8.54 -10.77 13.22
CA VAL A 24 -8.14 -11.91 12.39
C VAL A 24 -7.12 -12.75 13.16
N PRO A 25 -7.37 -14.05 13.42
CA PRO A 25 -6.43 -14.91 14.14
C PRO A 25 -5.05 -14.94 13.49
N THR A 26 -4.00 -15.05 14.30
CA THR A 26 -2.60 -15.06 13.84
C THR A 26 -2.34 -16.09 12.76
N ASP A 27 -2.89 -17.30 12.88
CA ASP A 27 -2.71 -18.38 11.90
C ASP A 27 -3.31 -18.02 10.53
N GLU A 28 -4.44 -17.33 10.52
CA GLU A 28 -5.09 -16.88 9.28
C GLU A 28 -4.35 -15.68 8.67
N LYS A 29 -3.76 -14.79 9.48
CA LYS A 29 -2.85 -13.74 8.98
C LYS A 29 -1.61 -14.35 8.32
N VAL A 30 -0.99 -15.33 8.96
CA VAL A 30 0.17 -16.05 8.39
C VAL A 30 -0.23 -16.73 7.09
N ARG A 31 -1.37 -17.44 7.07
CA ARG A 31 -1.90 -18.08 5.85
C ARG A 31 -2.14 -17.09 4.72
N LEU A 32 -2.70 -15.91 5.02
CA LEU A 32 -2.88 -14.85 4.02
C LEU A 32 -1.54 -14.39 3.46
N VAL A 33 -0.56 -14.08 4.31
CA VAL A 33 0.76 -13.60 3.86
C VAL A 33 1.50 -14.66 3.06
N ASP A 34 1.40 -15.93 3.44
CA ASP A 34 2.01 -17.04 2.69
C ASP A 34 1.38 -17.20 1.30
N ALA A 35 0.05 -17.07 1.21
CA ALA A 35 -0.66 -17.10 -0.07
C ALA A 35 -0.26 -15.92 -0.97
N LEU A 36 -0.18 -14.71 -0.39
CA LEU A 36 0.30 -13.51 -1.10
C LEU A 36 1.77 -13.67 -1.54
N SER A 37 2.62 -14.28 -0.71
CA SER A 37 4.02 -14.56 -1.04
C SER A 37 4.18 -15.42 -2.29
N ALA A 38 3.23 -16.31 -2.55
CA ALA A 38 3.20 -17.14 -3.75
C ALA A 38 2.75 -16.39 -5.03
N CYS A 39 2.33 -15.13 -4.92
CA CYS A 39 1.86 -14.32 -6.04
C CYS A 39 2.99 -13.57 -6.78
N GLY A 40 4.19 -13.44 -6.21
CA GLY A 40 5.33 -12.79 -6.88
C GLY A 40 5.51 -11.29 -6.58
N PHE A 41 4.95 -10.79 -5.47
CA PHE A 41 5.13 -9.41 -5.03
C PHE A 41 6.61 -9.09 -4.75
N ALA A 42 6.99 -7.84 -5.06
CA ALA A 42 8.32 -7.33 -4.71
C ALA A 42 8.41 -7.05 -3.20
N ARG A 43 7.32 -6.56 -2.60
CA ARG A 43 7.20 -6.25 -1.18
C ARG A 43 5.81 -6.65 -0.66
N ILE A 44 5.78 -7.11 0.59
CA ILE A 44 4.55 -7.33 1.35
C ILE A 44 4.75 -6.65 2.70
N GLU A 45 3.87 -5.69 3.04
CA GLU A 45 3.84 -5.08 4.36
C GLU A 45 3.01 -5.95 5.30
N VAL A 46 3.73 -6.73 6.11
CA VAL A 46 3.17 -7.86 6.87
C VAL A 46 2.36 -7.39 8.07
N THR A 47 2.87 -6.39 8.79
CA THR A 47 2.32 -5.97 10.08
C THR A 47 2.86 -4.62 10.54
N SER A 48 2.47 -4.19 11.74
CA SER A 48 2.89 -2.95 12.37
C SER A 48 3.34 -3.20 13.80
N PHE A 49 4.53 -2.74 14.16
CA PHE A 49 5.06 -2.78 15.53
C PHE A 49 4.56 -1.60 16.38
N THR A 50 3.28 -1.25 16.23
CA THR A 50 2.58 -0.25 17.03
C THR A 50 2.18 -0.79 18.40
N SER A 51 1.65 0.10 19.24
CA SER A 51 1.09 -0.29 20.53
C SER A 51 -0.15 -1.15 20.32
N PRO A 52 -0.24 -2.36 20.91
CA PRO A 52 -1.45 -3.18 20.88
C PRO A 52 -2.70 -2.48 21.43
N LYS A 53 -2.52 -1.46 22.29
CA LYS A 53 -3.63 -0.63 22.78
C LYS A 53 -4.14 0.35 21.73
N ALA A 54 -3.26 0.80 20.83
CA ALA A 54 -3.63 1.73 19.77
C ALA A 54 -4.26 0.99 18.59
N ILE A 55 -3.65 -0.12 18.17
CA ILE A 55 -4.12 -0.95 17.04
C ILE A 55 -4.21 -2.42 17.50
N PRO A 56 -5.31 -2.83 18.15
CA PRO A 56 -5.47 -4.20 18.65
C PRO A 56 -5.44 -5.25 17.53
N ALA A 57 -5.87 -4.89 16.32
CA ALA A 57 -5.89 -5.78 15.16
C ALA A 57 -4.50 -6.32 14.79
N LEU A 58 -3.42 -5.61 15.14
CA LEU A 58 -2.03 -5.97 14.82
C LEU A 58 -1.19 -6.29 16.08
N ALA A 59 -1.85 -6.66 17.19
CA ALA A 59 -1.19 -6.97 18.46
C ALA A 59 -0.21 -8.16 18.40
N ASP A 60 -0.33 -9.01 17.39
CA ASP A 60 0.42 -10.25 17.16
C ASP A 60 1.55 -10.10 16.14
N ALA A 61 2.07 -8.88 15.95
CA ALA A 61 3.08 -8.54 14.95
C ALA A 61 4.31 -9.46 14.92
N GLU A 62 4.94 -9.72 16.08
CA GLU A 62 6.09 -10.63 16.18
C GLU A 62 5.73 -12.03 15.67
N ALA A 63 4.61 -12.57 16.15
CA ALA A 63 4.19 -13.93 15.85
C ALA A 63 3.87 -14.10 14.36
N VAL A 64 3.22 -13.12 13.74
CA VAL A 64 2.98 -13.16 12.28
C VAL A 64 4.32 -13.12 11.54
N LEU A 65 5.13 -12.07 11.74
CA LEU A 65 6.34 -11.86 10.93
C LEU A 65 7.38 -12.99 11.07
N GLN A 66 7.47 -13.64 12.23
CA GLN A 66 8.38 -14.76 12.44
C GLN A 66 7.90 -16.07 11.80
N ARG A 67 6.59 -16.22 11.55
CA ARG A 67 5.99 -17.47 11.09
C ARG A 67 5.73 -17.53 9.58
N VAL A 68 5.71 -16.39 8.89
CA VAL A 68 5.46 -16.35 7.44
C VAL A 68 6.56 -17.08 6.67
N ALA A 69 6.16 -17.86 5.68
CA ALA A 69 7.04 -18.54 4.74
C ALA A 69 7.57 -17.52 3.71
N ARG A 70 8.84 -17.14 3.87
CA ARG A 70 9.46 -16.11 3.02
C ARG A 70 9.76 -16.62 1.62
N ALA A 71 9.19 -15.97 0.61
CA ALA A 71 9.44 -16.23 -0.80
C ALA A 71 10.75 -15.55 -1.27
N PRO A 72 11.61 -16.26 -2.02
CA PRO A 72 12.80 -15.66 -2.60
C PRO A 72 12.47 -14.44 -3.48
N GLY A 73 13.16 -13.33 -3.25
CA GLY A 73 12.97 -12.09 -4.02
C GLY A 73 11.85 -11.18 -3.51
N THR A 74 11.05 -11.60 -2.53
CA THR A 74 10.06 -10.75 -1.84
C THR A 74 10.66 -10.19 -0.56
N ARG A 75 10.49 -8.88 -0.34
CA ARG A 75 10.82 -8.21 0.92
C ARG A 75 9.61 -8.15 1.84
N TYR A 76 9.78 -8.55 3.08
CA TYR A 76 8.74 -8.49 4.11
C TYR A 76 8.99 -7.27 4.98
N THR A 77 8.09 -6.30 4.86
CA THR A 77 8.22 -5.00 5.51
C THR A 77 7.25 -4.90 6.68
N ALA A 78 7.52 -3.98 7.60
CA ALA A 78 6.62 -3.68 8.70
C ALA A 78 6.65 -2.21 9.07
N LEU A 79 5.50 -1.68 9.51
CA LEU A 79 5.40 -0.32 10.01
C LEU A 79 6.01 -0.21 11.40
N VAL A 80 6.82 0.82 11.63
CA VAL A 80 7.50 1.07 12.90
C VAL A 80 7.26 2.52 13.35
N PRO A 81 6.60 2.75 14.50
CA PRO A 81 6.28 4.11 14.96
C PRO A 81 7.35 4.73 15.88
N ASN A 82 8.29 3.94 16.40
CA ASN A 82 9.32 4.41 17.34
C ASN A 82 10.50 3.41 17.42
N VAL A 83 11.58 3.81 18.10
CA VAL A 83 12.80 2.99 18.27
C VAL A 83 12.54 1.64 18.94
N ARG A 84 11.63 1.57 19.94
CA ARG A 84 11.26 0.28 20.55
C ARG A 84 10.55 -0.64 19.55
N GLY A 85 9.72 -0.08 18.67
CA GLY A 85 9.11 -0.80 17.55
C GLY A 85 10.17 -1.30 16.57
N LEU A 86 11.20 -0.50 16.30
CA LEU A 86 12.32 -0.88 15.44
C LEU A 86 13.06 -2.10 16.01
N GLU A 87 13.40 -2.08 17.30
CA GLU A 87 14.08 -3.20 17.97
C GLU A 87 13.27 -4.51 17.85
N ARG A 88 11.95 -4.45 18.09
CA ARG A 88 11.04 -5.59 17.95
C ARG A 88 10.97 -6.10 16.51
N ALA A 89 10.92 -5.19 15.54
CA ALA A 89 10.89 -5.53 14.12
C ALA A 89 12.18 -6.20 13.66
N LEU A 90 13.33 -5.68 14.08
CA LEU A 90 14.65 -6.27 13.80
C LEU A 90 14.79 -7.66 14.43
N ALA A 91 14.38 -7.83 15.69
CA ALA A 91 14.37 -9.12 16.37
C ALA A 91 13.43 -10.16 15.71
N SER A 92 12.44 -9.68 14.94
CA SER A 92 11.51 -10.51 14.18
C SER A 92 11.94 -10.74 12.73
N GLY A 93 13.11 -10.25 12.32
CA GLY A 93 13.65 -10.48 10.98
C GLY A 93 12.96 -9.69 9.86
N VAL A 94 12.57 -8.44 10.12
CA VAL A 94 12.06 -7.53 9.08
C VAL A 94 13.12 -7.22 8.01
N ASP A 95 12.75 -7.15 6.72
CA ASP A 95 13.69 -6.80 5.64
C ASP A 95 13.85 -5.29 5.42
N GLU A 96 12.81 -4.53 5.75
CA GLU A 96 12.70 -3.08 5.55
C GLU A 96 11.63 -2.53 6.49
N VAL A 97 11.88 -1.36 7.09
CA VAL A 97 10.91 -0.72 7.99
C VAL A 97 10.23 0.46 7.29
N ASN A 98 8.92 0.56 7.48
CA ASN A 98 8.13 1.70 7.02
C ASN A 98 7.85 2.66 8.18
N LEU A 99 8.18 3.92 7.99
CA LEU A 99 8.00 5.00 8.96
C LEU A 99 6.88 5.90 8.48
N VAL A 100 6.05 6.42 9.38
CA VAL A 100 4.90 7.24 8.96
C VAL A 100 4.88 8.60 9.66
N MET A 101 4.60 9.63 8.88
CA MET A 101 4.16 10.95 9.37
C MET A 101 3.18 11.57 8.39
N SER A 102 2.59 12.71 8.76
CA SER A 102 1.67 13.43 7.87
C SER A 102 2.27 14.75 7.40
N ALA A 103 1.98 15.11 6.15
CA ALA A 103 2.33 16.42 5.62
C ALA A 103 1.52 17.52 6.31
N SER A 104 0.22 17.31 6.56
CA SER A 104 -0.61 18.24 7.32
C SER A 104 -0.31 18.21 8.83
N GLU A 105 -0.24 19.40 9.46
CA GLU A 105 0.03 19.55 10.90
C GLU A 105 -1.14 19.00 11.74
N THR A 106 -2.38 19.35 11.40
CA THR A 106 -3.58 18.90 12.12
C THR A 106 -3.74 17.39 12.05
N HIS A 107 -3.54 16.80 10.87
CA HIS A 107 -3.59 15.35 10.72
C HIS A 107 -2.46 14.66 11.51
N ASN A 108 -1.24 15.20 11.48
CA ASN A 108 -0.11 14.63 12.22
C ASN A 108 -0.39 14.59 13.73
N ARG A 109 -0.94 15.68 14.28
CA ARG A 109 -1.34 15.76 15.69
C ARG A 109 -2.45 14.78 16.04
N ALA A 110 -3.48 14.68 15.20
CA ALA A 110 -4.60 13.78 15.42
C ALA A 110 -4.17 12.31 15.38
N ASN A 111 -3.28 11.95 14.45
CA ASN A 111 -2.85 10.58 14.21
C ASN A 111 -1.71 10.13 15.14
N LEU A 112 -0.67 10.95 15.27
CA LEU A 112 0.57 10.60 15.99
C LEU A 112 0.72 11.27 17.35
N ARG A 113 -0.19 12.19 17.72
CA ARG A 113 -0.13 12.96 18.99
C ARG A 113 1.18 13.73 19.16
N MET A 114 1.74 14.17 18.04
CA MET A 114 3.00 14.92 17.94
C MET A 114 2.84 16.03 16.92
N THR A 115 3.59 17.13 17.09
CA THR A 115 3.75 18.12 16.02
C THR A 115 4.47 17.48 14.84
N ARG A 116 4.32 18.05 13.64
CA ARG A 116 5.03 17.54 12.46
C ARG A 116 6.55 17.58 12.62
N GLU A 117 7.06 18.61 13.28
CA GLU A 117 8.49 18.77 13.60
C GLU A 117 8.98 17.69 14.58
N GLN A 118 8.21 17.39 15.63
CA GLN A 118 8.52 16.30 16.57
C GLN A 118 8.53 14.94 15.87
N SER A 119 7.52 14.67 15.02
CA SER A 119 7.48 13.44 14.23
C SER A 119 8.69 13.33 13.30
N ALA A 120 9.03 14.39 12.57
CA ALA A 120 10.21 14.39 11.72
C ALA A 120 11.49 14.10 12.50
N GLY A 121 11.70 14.75 13.65
CA GLY A 121 12.84 14.47 14.53
C GLY A 121 12.91 13.01 15.00
N HIS A 122 11.76 12.42 15.36
CA HIS A 122 11.70 11.01 15.73
C HIS A 122 12.02 10.07 14.55
N LEU A 123 11.49 10.35 13.36
CA LEU A 123 11.78 9.53 12.18
C LEU A 123 13.26 9.60 11.80
N LEU A 124 13.89 10.76 11.90
CA LEU A 124 15.34 10.92 11.68
C LEU A 124 16.16 10.03 12.63
N ALA A 125 15.82 10.01 13.91
CA ALA A 125 16.49 9.12 14.88
C ALA A 125 16.29 7.63 14.57
N ILE A 126 15.12 7.24 14.05
CA ILE A 126 14.87 5.85 13.64
C ILE A 126 15.69 5.50 12.38
N ILE A 127 15.76 6.41 11.40
CA ILE A 127 16.57 6.21 10.18
C ILE A 127 18.05 6.02 10.56
N GLU A 128 18.57 6.82 11.49
CA GLU A 128 19.93 6.69 11.98
C GLU A 128 20.19 5.35 12.71
N ALA A 129 19.23 4.90 13.54
CA ALA A 129 19.37 3.67 14.31
C ALA A 129 19.11 2.39 13.50
N ALA A 130 18.42 2.47 12.37
CA ALA A 130 18.00 1.32 11.59
C ALA A 130 19.18 0.62 10.90
N ARG A 131 19.17 -0.72 10.98
CA ARG A 131 20.16 -1.59 10.32
C ARG A 131 19.64 -2.25 9.04
N VAL A 132 18.43 -1.87 8.65
CA VAL A 132 17.71 -2.31 7.45
C VAL A 132 17.25 -1.06 6.71
N PRO A 133 16.95 -1.14 5.40
CA PRO A 133 16.39 -0.01 4.67
C PRO A 133 15.16 0.59 5.36
N CYS A 134 15.07 1.92 5.34
CA CYS A 134 13.91 2.66 5.79
C CYS A 134 13.16 3.26 4.60
N ASN A 135 11.84 3.08 4.59
CA ASN A 135 10.91 3.84 3.78
C ASN A 135 10.18 4.85 4.68
N VAL A 136 9.91 6.07 4.18
CA VAL A 136 9.06 7.04 4.89
C VAL A 136 7.78 7.31 4.10
N SER A 137 6.65 6.92 4.67
CA SER A 137 5.31 7.26 4.21
C SER A 137 4.88 8.64 4.71
N ILE A 138 4.65 9.55 3.77
CA ILE A 138 4.11 10.89 4.02
C ILE A 138 2.60 10.85 3.72
N SER A 139 1.81 10.74 4.79
CA SER A 139 0.34 10.86 4.78
C SER A 139 -0.10 12.25 4.36
N THR A 140 -1.34 12.35 3.87
CA THR A 140 -1.98 13.61 3.43
C THR A 140 -1.14 14.41 2.42
N ALA A 141 -0.36 13.72 1.58
CA ALA A 141 0.53 14.36 0.60
C ALA A 141 -0.22 15.11 -0.52
N PHE A 142 -1.49 14.77 -0.74
CA PHE A 142 -2.32 15.29 -1.82
C PHE A 142 -3.57 16.02 -1.33
N GLY A 143 -3.68 16.24 -0.02
CA GLY A 143 -4.85 16.81 0.62
C GLY A 143 -5.04 16.28 2.03
N CYS A 144 -5.71 17.06 2.86
CA CYS A 144 -5.98 16.75 4.24
C CYS A 144 -7.48 16.88 4.54
N PRO A 145 -8.10 15.91 5.24
CA PRO A 145 -9.51 16.01 5.62
C PRO A 145 -9.81 17.16 6.61
N PHE A 146 -8.78 17.72 7.25
CA PHE A 146 -8.91 18.81 8.22
C PHE A 146 -8.51 20.18 7.65
N GLU A 147 -7.48 20.22 6.81
CA GLU A 147 -6.88 21.47 6.31
C GLU A 147 -7.21 21.76 4.83
N GLY A 148 -7.79 20.80 4.11
CA GLY A 148 -8.06 20.93 2.67
C GLY A 148 -6.80 20.73 1.84
N GLU A 149 -6.44 21.72 1.04
CA GLU A 149 -5.24 21.67 0.19
C GLU A 149 -3.97 21.61 1.04
N VAL A 150 -3.03 20.76 0.63
CA VAL A 150 -1.72 20.63 1.26
C VAL A 150 -0.67 21.14 0.29
N ASP A 151 0.18 22.05 0.76
CA ASP A 151 1.22 22.66 -0.06
C ASP A 151 2.24 21.63 -0.56
N ALA A 152 2.33 21.47 -1.89
CA ALA A 152 3.27 20.59 -2.55
C ALA A 152 4.74 20.94 -2.25
N PHE A 153 5.05 22.21 -1.98
CA PHE A 153 6.40 22.61 -1.58
C PHE A 153 6.77 22.00 -0.23
N GLU A 154 5.84 22.00 0.72
CA GLU A 154 6.08 21.43 2.04
C GLU A 154 6.25 19.91 2.00
N VAL A 155 5.49 19.22 1.15
CA VAL A 155 5.69 17.78 0.91
C VAL A 155 7.08 17.52 0.34
N GLN A 156 7.51 18.29 -0.68
CA GLN A 156 8.86 18.17 -1.25
C GLN A 156 9.95 18.49 -0.22
N ARG A 157 9.74 19.46 0.66
CA ARG A 157 10.66 19.77 1.75
C ARG A 157 10.85 18.58 2.68
N LEU A 158 9.76 17.91 3.09
CA LEU A 158 9.81 16.70 3.93
C LEU A 158 10.51 15.54 3.21
N VAL A 159 10.21 15.32 1.92
CA VAL A 159 10.92 14.35 1.07
C VAL A 159 12.43 14.61 1.12
N GLY A 160 12.84 15.86 0.91
CA GLY A 160 14.25 16.25 0.92
C GLY A 160 14.93 15.99 2.27
N VAL A 161 14.25 16.27 3.38
CA VAL A 161 14.76 15.99 4.74
C VAL A 161 15.05 14.50 4.94
N PHE A 162 14.10 13.63 4.60
CA PHE A 162 14.28 12.19 4.81
C PHE A 162 15.23 11.55 3.81
N ALA A 163 15.22 12.01 2.56
CA ALA A 163 16.19 11.58 1.56
C ALA A 163 17.63 11.93 1.99
N ALA A 164 17.86 13.14 2.51
CA ALA A 164 19.16 13.57 3.02
C ALA A 164 19.60 12.78 4.27
N ALA A 165 18.64 12.32 5.08
CA ALA A 165 18.90 11.49 6.25
C ALA A 165 19.22 10.01 5.91
N GLY A 166 19.08 9.61 4.64
CA GLY A 166 19.39 8.25 4.20
C GLY A 166 18.18 7.32 4.08
N ALA A 167 16.94 7.85 4.10
CA ALA A 167 15.77 7.05 3.74
C ALA A 167 15.95 6.49 2.32
N ARG A 168 15.78 5.16 2.17
CA ARG A 168 15.96 4.49 0.89
C ARG A 168 14.78 4.72 -0.04
N GLY A 169 13.58 4.85 0.52
CA GLY A 169 12.35 5.11 -0.20
C GLY A 169 11.48 6.15 0.49
N ILE A 170 10.63 6.80 -0.32
CA ILE A 170 9.55 7.65 0.16
C ILE A 170 8.25 7.18 -0.46
N THR A 171 7.20 7.12 0.34
CA THR A 171 5.85 6.83 -0.13
C THR A 171 4.97 8.07 0.02
N LEU A 172 4.47 8.60 -1.10
CA LEU A 172 3.50 9.70 -1.09
C LEU A 172 2.10 9.10 -0.99
N CYS A 173 1.37 9.45 0.07
CA CYS A 173 0.11 8.79 0.39
C CYS A 173 -1.08 9.75 0.19
N ASP A 174 -2.02 9.35 -0.66
CA ASP A 174 -3.36 9.91 -0.74
C ASP A 174 -4.27 9.23 0.28
N THR A 175 -4.05 9.58 1.56
CA THR A 175 -4.63 8.92 2.75
C THR A 175 -6.16 8.89 2.77
N THR A 176 -6.80 9.86 2.12
CA THR A 176 -8.26 10.02 2.16
C THR A 176 -8.89 10.03 0.76
N GLY A 177 -8.14 9.64 -0.28
CA GLY A 177 -8.62 9.57 -1.66
C GLY A 177 -9.07 10.94 -2.18
N MET A 178 -8.26 11.98 -1.95
CA MET A 178 -8.49 13.37 -2.37
C MET A 178 -7.71 13.74 -3.63
N ALA A 179 -6.69 12.96 -3.99
CA ALA A 179 -5.79 13.29 -5.07
C ALA A 179 -6.48 13.19 -6.45
N TYR A 180 -5.97 13.95 -7.41
CA TYR A 180 -6.39 13.90 -8.81
C TYR A 180 -5.18 13.83 -9.76
N PRO A 181 -5.37 13.34 -11.01
CA PRO A 181 -4.24 12.91 -11.86
C PRO A 181 -3.16 13.97 -12.12
N THR A 182 -3.54 15.22 -12.40
CA THR A 182 -2.57 16.29 -12.69
C THR A 182 -1.76 16.69 -11.47
N GLN A 183 -2.35 16.69 -10.27
CA GLN A 183 -1.65 16.93 -9.01
C GLN A 183 -0.66 15.79 -8.71
N VAL A 184 -1.09 14.54 -8.89
CA VAL A 184 -0.25 13.36 -8.67
C VAL A 184 0.95 13.35 -9.63
N ALA A 185 0.71 13.57 -10.92
CA ALA A 185 1.77 13.66 -11.92
C ALA A 185 2.76 14.79 -11.60
N GLY A 186 2.26 15.98 -11.26
CA GLY A 186 3.10 17.14 -10.94
C GLY A 186 4.01 16.92 -9.74
N LEU A 187 3.45 16.47 -8.62
CA LEU A 187 4.22 16.24 -7.39
C LEU A 187 5.24 15.10 -7.56
N CYS A 188 4.82 13.98 -8.18
CA CYS A 188 5.73 12.85 -8.40
C CYS A 188 6.88 13.21 -9.34
N ALA A 189 6.61 13.93 -10.42
CA ALA A 189 7.64 14.39 -11.35
C ALA A 189 8.66 15.30 -10.66
N ALA A 190 8.19 16.25 -9.85
CA ALA A 190 9.06 17.17 -9.12
C ALA A 190 9.97 16.43 -8.12
N VAL A 191 9.43 15.46 -7.38
CA VAL A 191 10.22 14.63 -6.45
C VAL A 191 11.26 13.79 -7.19
N LEU A 192 10.89 13.12 -8.29
CA LEU A 192 11.83 12.31 -9.07
C LEU A 192 12.94 13.16 -9.71
N GLN A 193 12.62 14.39 -10.15
CA GLN A 193 13.60 15.32 -10.68
C GLN A 193 14.59 15.81 -9.61
N ALA A 194 14.09 16.13 -8.41
CA ALA A 194 14.94 16.57 -7.30
C ALA A 194 15.77 15.43 -6.69
N HIS A 195 15.26 14.18 -6.74
CA HIS A 195 15.89 13.01 -6.13
C HIS A 195 15.93 11.78 -7.07
N PRO A 196 16.74 11.79 -8.16
CA PRO A 196 16.71 10.73 -9.19
C PRO A 196 17.03 9.31 -8.71
N GLY A 197 17.73 9.17 -7.57
CA GLY A 197 18.08 7.88 -6.97
C GLY A 197 17.11 7.39 -5.90
N LEU A 198 16.09 8.19 -5.56
CA LEU A 198 15.16 7.88 -4.50
C LEU A 198 14.09 6.91 -5.00
N ALA A 199 13.83 5.88 -4.21
CA ALA A 199 12.76 4.95 -4.51
C ALA A 199 11.40 5.55 -4.12
N LEU A 200 10.75 6.20 -5.09
CA LEU A 200 9.43 6.80 -4.90
C LEU A 200 8.32 5.76 -5.09
N THR A 201 7.45 5.65 -4.09
CA THR A 201 6.23 4.85 -4.11
C THR A 201 5.01 5.76 -4.04
N LEU A 202 3.97 5.43 -4.80
CA LEU A 202 2.66 6.06 -4.66
C LEU A 202 1.72 5.11 -3.90
N HIS A 203 1.03 5.64 -2.91
CA HIS A 203 -0.02 4.95 -2.16
C HIS A 203 -1.34 5.70 -2.31
N THR A 204 -2.36 5.07 -2.88
CA THR A 204 -3.66 5.72 -3.14
C THR A 204 -4.80 4.97 -2.48
N HIS A 205 -5.69 5.73 -1.83
CA HIS A 205 -7.01 5.26 -1.48
C HIS A 205 -8.00 5.54 -2.63
N ASN A 206 -9.03 4.71 -2.74
CA ASN A 206 -10.02 4.81 -3.81
C ASN A 206 -11.32 5.52 -3.38
N THR A 207 -11.27 6.33 -2.31
CA THR A 207 -12.45 6.99 -1.69
C THR A 207 -13.36 7.71 -2.67
N ARG A 208 -12.77 8.31 -3.72
CA ARG A 208 -13.48 9.09 -4.75
C ARG A 208 -13.35 8.50 -6.15
N GLY A 209 -12.99 7.22 -6.26
CA GLY A 209 -12.89 6.52 -7.55
C GLY A 209 -11.72 6.96 -8.44
N MET A 210 -10.74 7.67 -7.91
CA MET A 210 -9.62 8.24 -8.68
C MET A 210 -8.33 7.41 -8.61
N ALA A 211 -8.28 6.33 -7.85
CA ALA A 211 -7.02 5.69 -7.51
C ALA A 211 -6.24 5.14 -8.73
N LEU A 212 -6.90 4.40 -9.63
CA LEU A 212 -6.24 3.87 -10.84
C LEU A 212 -5.83 4.98 -11.82
N ALA A 213 -6.62 6.07 -11.92
CA ALA A 213 -6.26 7.22 -12.73
C ALA A 213 -5.01 7.93 -12.18
N ASN A 214 -4.92 8.05 -10.85
CA ASN A 214 -3.76 8.61 -10.14
C ASN A 214 -2.52 7.73 -10.30
N VAL A 215 -2.66 6.41 -10.19
CA VAL A 215 -1.59 5.43 -10.48
C VAL A 215 -1.08 5.59 -11.91
N PHE A 216 -1.98 5.64 -12.89
CA PHE A 216 -1.61 5.79 -14.29
C PHE A 216 -0.85 7.10 -14.53
N ALA A 217 -1.31 8.21 -13.96
CA ALA A 217 -0.65 9.51 -14.07
C ALA A 217 0.76 9.50 -13.44
N ALA A 218 0.92 8.90 -12.26
CA ALA A 218 2.23 8.73 -11.63
C ALA A 218 3.17 7.85 -12.46
N TRP A 219 2.65 6.75 -13.02
CA TRP A 219 3.42 5.87 -13.90
C TRP A 219 3.95 6.60 -15.14
N GLN A 220 3.11 7.45 -15.76
CA GLN A 220 3.49 8.24 -16.94
C GLN A 220 4.67 9.18 -16.67
N VAL A 221 4.81 9.70 -15.44
CA VAL A 221 5.93 10.59 -15.06
C VAL A 221 7.13 9.87 -14.46
N GLY A 222 7.12 8.53 -14.42
CA GLY A 222 8.30 7.75 -14.02
C GLY A 222 8.18 6.97 -12.72
N VAL A 223 7.07 7.06 -11.99
CA VAL A 223 6.87 6.23 -10.78
C VAL A 223 6.76 4.76 -11.17
N ARG A 224 7.45 3.90 -10.42
CA ARG A 224 7.48 2.44 -10.68
C ARG A 224 7.04 1.61 -9.49
N ARG A 225 6.75 2.22 -8.33
CA ARG A 225 6.36 1.51 -7.11
C ARG A 225 4.99 1.98 -6.67
N PHE A 226 4.12 1.02 -6.39
CA PHE A 226 2.74 1.30 -5.99
C PHE A 226 2.36 0.43 -4.81
N ASP A 227 1.76 1.03 -3.79
CA ASP A 227 1.09 0.30 -2.73
C ASP A 227 -0.35 -0.01 -3.14
N ALA A 228 -0.83 -1.20 -2.79
CA ALA A 228 -2.21 -1.61 -2.98
C ALA A 228 -2.59 -2.66 -1.93
N ALA A 229 -3.89 -2.80 -1.66
CA ALA A 229 -4.40 -3.87 -0.79
C ALA A 229 -5.31 -4.83 -1.56
N ALA A 230 -5.08 -6.14 -1.40
CA ALA A 230 -5.94 -7.16 -1.99
C ALA A 230 -7.40 -6.92 -1.58
N GLY A 231 -8.32 -6.92 -2.53
CA GLY A 231 -9.74 -6.67 -2.30
C GLY A 231 -10.08 -5.25 -1.83
N GLY A 232 -9.14 -4.31 -1.94
CA GLY A 232 -9.33 -2.91 -1.51
C GLY A 232 -9.50 -2.76 0.00
N LEU A 233 -8.94 -3.69 0.79
CA LEU A 233 -9.01 -3.63 2.25
C LEU A 233 -8.43 -2.32 2.80
N GLY A 234 -8.89 -1.97 4.00
CA GLY A 234 -8.45 -0.77 4.71
C GLY A 234 -9.50 0.34 4.65
N GLY A 235 -9.07 1.54 5.01
CA GLY A 235 -9.94 2.69 5.18
C GLY A 235 -9.29 3.70 6.12
N CYS A 236 -9.82 4.92 6.13
CA CYS A 236 -9.37 5.96 7.05
C CYS A 236 -10.42 6.16 8.16
N PRO A 237 -10.06 5.99 9.45
CA PRO A 237 -11.02 6.18 10.54
C PRO A 237 -11.50 7.64 10.66
N TYR A 238 -10.76 8.58 10.07
CA TYR A 238 -11.06 10.01 10.06
C TYR A 238 -11.91 10.46 8.86
N ALA A 239 -12.23 9.56 7.93
CA ALA A 239 -13.09 9.84 6.78
C ALA A 239 -14.28 8.87 6.76
N PRO A 240 -15.37 9.17 7.47
CA PRO A 240 -16.57 8.33 7.48
C PRO A 240 -17.10 8.08 6.06
N GLY A 241 -17.30 6.81 5.69
CA GLY A 241 -17.75 6.40 4.37
C GLY A 241 -16.66 6.33 3.29
N ALA A 242 -15.40 6.60 3.64
CA ALA A 242 -14.30 6.40 2.72
C ALA A 242 -14.06 4.92 2.43
N SER A 243 -13.88 4.57 1.15
CA SER A 243 -13.34 3.27 0.78
C SER A 243 -11.86 3.16 1.17
N GLY A 244 -11.33 1.94 1.09
CA GLY A 244 -9.96 1.62 1.47
C GLY A 244 -8.93 1.98 0.41
N ASN A 245 -7.86 1.19 0.43
CA ASN A 245 -6.79 1.24 -0.55
C ASN A 245 -7.30 0.95 -1.97
N VAL A 246 -6.48 1.31 -2.97
CA VAL A 246 -6.65 0.74 -4.31
C VAL A 246 -6.54 -0.78 -4.27
N ASN A 247 -7.44 -1.46 -4.99
CA ASN A 247 -7.45 -2.90 -5.12
C ASN A 247 -6.18 -3.41 -5.83
N THR A 248 -5.43 -4.31 -5.18
CA THR A 248 -4.21 -4.89 -5.78
C THR A 248 -4.51 -5.61 -7.08
N GLU A 249 -5.61 -6.37 -7.13
CA GLU A 249 -6.00 -7.14 -8.30
C GLU A 249 -6.34 -6.25 -9.51
N GLU A 250 -6.93 -5.08 -9.27
CA GLU A 250 -7.24 -4.11 -10.32
C GLU A 250 -5.96 -3.42 -10.82
N LEU A 251 -5.02 -3.11 -9.93
CA LEU A 251 -3.71 -2.57 -10.28
C LEU A 251 -2.91 -3.54 -11.15
N VAL A 252 -2.87 -4.82 -10.76
CA VAL A 252 -2.21 -5.89 -11.54
C VAL A 252 -2.87 -6.04 -12.90
N HIS A 253 -4.20 -6.08 -12.95
CA HIS A 253 -4.96 -6.21 -14.20
C HIS A 253 -4.77 -5.01 -15.14
N LEU A 254 -4.69 -3.78 -14.61
CA LEU A 254 -4.36 -2.59 -15.38
C LEU A 254 -3.00 -2.74 -16.08
N PHE A 255 -1.95 -3.04 -15.32
CA PHE A 255 -0.60 -3.15 -15.87
C PHE A 255 -0.45 -4.35 -16.81
N ASP A 256 -1.05 -5.50 -16.50
CA ASP A 256 -1.09 -6.67 -17.38
C ASP A 256 -1.79 -6.35 -18.71
N SER A 257 -2.95 -5.68 -18.66
CA SER A 257 -3.69 -5.24 -19.84
C SER A 257 -2.88 -4.28 -20.71
N MET A 258 -2.06 -3.43 -20.09
CA MET A 258 -1.13 -2.51 -20.75
C MET A 258 0.19 -3.17 -21.20
N ARG A 259 0.39 -4.46 -20.90
CA ARG A 259 1.63 -5.21 -21.14
C ARG A 259 2.86 -4.60 -20.44
N VAL A 260 2.64 -4.05 -19.25
CA VAL A 260 3.67 -3.54 -18.36
C VAL A 260 4.00 -4.63 -17.34
N PRO A 261 5.22 -5.19 -17.31
CA PRO A 261 5.56 -6.24 -16.38
C PRO A 261 5.46 -5.77 -14.93
N CYS A 262 4.74 -6.50 -14.08
CA CYS A 262 4.76 -6.31 -12.62
C CYS A 262 5.35 -7.52 -11.87
N GLY A 263 5.21 -8.72 -12.45
CA GLY A 263 5.67 -9.99 -11.88
C GLY A 263 4.69 -10.64 -10.90
N VAL A 264 3.50 -10.07 -10.73
CA VAL A 264 2.43 -10.63 -9.90
C VAL A 264 1.53 -11.53 -10.74
N ASP A 265 1.28 -12.75 -10.26
CA ASP A 265 0.32 -13.69 -10.85
C ASP A 265 -1.11 -13.31 -10.45
N LEU A 266 -1.86 -12.77 -11.42
CA LEU A 266 -3.24 -12.32 -11.19
C LEU A 266 -4.16 -13.48 -10.78
N ALA A 267 -3.98 -14.69 -11.32
CA ALA A 267 -4.86 -15.82 -11.00
C ALA A 267 -4.70 -16.23 -9.52
N ARG A 268 -3.44 -16.38 -9.06
CA ARG A 268 -3.14 -16.67 -7.65
C ARG A 268 -3.58 -15.54 -6.72
N LEU A 269 -3.45 -14.29 -7.16
CA LEU A 269 -3.93 -13.14 -6.40
C LEU A 269 -5.45 -13.18 -6.24
N LEU A 270 -6.20 -13.53 -7.29
CA LEU A 270 -7.66 -13.68 -7.20
C LEU A 270 -8.07 -14.80 -6.23
N ASP A 271 -7.30 -15.89 -6.14
CA ASP A 271 -7.52 -16.92 -5.11
C ASP A 271 -7.33 -16.34 -3.70
N CYS A 272 -6.32 -15.48 -3.49
CA CYS A 272 -6.12 -14.78 -2.21
C CYS A 272 -7.28 -13.83 -1.90
N VAL A 273 -7.73 -13.05 -2.91
CA VAL A 273 -8.85 -12.11 -2.78
C VAL A 273 -10.15 -12.84 -2.40
N ALA A 274 -10.37 -14.05 -2.91
CA ALA A 274 -11.53 -14.87 -2.57
C ALA A 274 -11.59 -15.30 -1.08
N MET A 275 -10.44 -15.32 -0.39
CA MET A 275 -10.38 -15.65 1.05
C MET A 275 -10.88 -14.51 1.95
N LEU A 276 -10.81 -13.27 1.46
CA LEU A 276 -10.94 -12.07 2.29
C LEU A 276 -12.31 -11.92 2.97
N PRO A 277 -13.47 -12.13 2.31
CA PRO A 277 -14.77 -11.94 2.97
C PRO A 277 -14.95 -12.80 4.23
N ALA A 278 -14.48 -14.05 4.18
CA ALA A 278 -14.49 -14.95 5.34
C ALA A 278 -13.49 -14.50 6.42
N LEU A 279 -12.32 -14.02 6.01
CA LEU A 279 -11.26 -13.54 6.89
C LEU A 279 -11.70 -12.34 7.72
N VAL A 280 -12.29 -11.33 7.07
CA VAL A 280 -12.72 -10.07 7.71
C VAL A 280 -14.18 -10.11 8.17
N ARG A 281 -14.89 -11.22 7.92
CA ARG A 281 -16.29 -11.46 8.33
C ARG A 281 -17.27 -10.38 7.89
N ARG A 282 -17.08 -9.89 6.66
CA ARG A 282 -17.99 -8.95 5.99
C ARG A 282 -17.93 -9.11 4.49
N ASP A 283 -18.99 -8.68 3.82
CA ASP A 283 -19.01 -8.65 2.37
C ASP A 283 -18.06 -7.58 1.81
N LEU A 284 -17.43 -7.91 0.68
CA LEU A 284 -16.55 -7.03 -0.07
C LEU A 284 -17.07 -6.91 -1.50
N ALA A 285 -17.04 -5.69 -2.05
CA ALA A 285 -17.30 -5.47 -3.46
C ALA A 285 -16.05 -5.87 -4.28
N LEU A 286 -16.09 -7.06 -4.88
CA LEU A 286 -14.95 -7.65 -5.59
C LEU A 286 -15.28 -7.87 -7.09
N PRO A 287 -15.45 -6.79 -7.87
CA PRO A 287 -15.92 -6.89 -9.26
C PRO A 287 -14.95 -7.68 -10.14
N LEU A 288 -13.64 -7.49 -9.97
CA LEU A 288 -12.65 -8.20 -10.78
C LEU A 288 -12.58 -9.70 -10.43
N LEU A 289 -12.83 -10.09 -9.18
CA LEU A 289 -12.95 -11.51 -8.82
C LEU A 289 -14.15 -12.16 -9.52
N GLN A 290 -15.26 -11.45 -9.61
CA GLN A 290 -16.47 -11.94 -10.27
C GLN A 290 -16.30 -12.02 -11.79
N ALA A 291 -15.80 -10.93 -12.40
CA ALA A 291 -15.59 -10.84 -13.85
C ALA A 291 -14.43 -11.72 -14.33
N GLY A 292 -13.33 -11.78 -13.57
CA GLY A 292 -12.07 -12.36 -13.97
C GLY A 292 -11.26 -11.48 -14.93
N HIS A 293 -10.12 -11.99 -15.40
CA HIS A 293 -9.27 -11.31 -16.36
C HIS A 293 -10.04 -10.92 -17.64
N ARG A 294 -9.66 -9.82 -18.32
CA ARG A 294 -10.42 -9.25 -19.46
C ARG A 294 -10.57 -10.19 -20.67
N LEU A 295 -9.76 -11.24 -20.74
CA LEU A 295 -9.80 -12.27 -21.79
C LEU A 295 -10.51 -13.56 -21.35
N ARG A 296 -11.13 -13.57 -20.16
CA ARG A 296 -11.97 -14.69 -19.73
C ARG A 296 -13.11 -14.85 -20.74
N ARG A 297 -13.23 -16.05 -21.30
CA ARG A 297 -14.31 -16.40 -22.23
C ARG A 297 -15.45 -17.09 -21.48
N HIS A 298 -16.66 -16.86 -21.93
CA HIS A 298 -17.86 -17.56 -21.49
C HIS A 298 -18.40 -18.40 -22.64
N ALA A 299 -19.08 -19.50 -22.32
CA ALA A 299 -19.78 -20.26 -23.35
C ALA A 299 -20.81 -19.37 -24.04
N ALA A 300 -20.89 -19.46 -25.37
CA ALA A 300 -21.99 -18.83 -26.09
C ALA A 300 -23.31 -19.45 -25.59
N PRO A 301 -24.40 -18.67 -25.52
CA PRO A 301 -25.70 -19.22 -25.15
C PRO A 301 -26.10 -20.38 -26.08
N ALA A 302 -26.66 -21.46 -25.54
CA ALA A 302 -27.02 -22.66 -26.31
C ALA A 302 -27.97 -22.37 -27.50
N TRP A 303 -28.76 -21.31 -27.41
CA TRP A 303 -29.66 -20.90 -28.50
C TRP A 303 -28.90 -20.41 -29.75
N THR A 304 -27.65 -19.96 -29.61
CA THR A 304 -26.87 -19.43 -30.73
C THR A 304 -26.57 -20.51 -31.77
N ASP A 305 -26.22 -21.71 -31.32
CA ASP A 305 -26.02 -22.87 -32.21
C ASP A 305 -27.31 -23.22 -32.95
N THR A 306 -28.47 -23.17 -32.27
CA THR A 306 -29.76 -23.50 -32.90
C THR A 306 -30.28 -22.44 -33.86
N HIS A 307 -30.00 -21.17 -33.61
CA HIS A 307 -30.54 -20.06 -34.40
C HIS A 307 -29.74 -19.82 -35.69
N PHE A 308 -28.45 -20.16 -35.68
CA PHE A 308 -27.55 -19.96 -36.82
C PHE A 308 -27.06 -21.26 -37.47
N ALA A 309 -27.59 -22.42 -37.08
CA ALA A 309 -27.39 -23.67 -37.82
C ALA A 309 -28.10 -23.59 -39.18
N ALA A 310 -27.32 -23.42 -40.25
CA ALA A 310 -27.74 -23.56 -41.65
C ALA A 310 -27.23 -24.88 -42.22
#